data_AF-A0A7C8ZHJ0-F1
#
_entry.id   AF-A0A7C8ZHJ0-F1
#
_cell.length_a   1.000
_cell.length_b   1.000
_cell.length_c   1.000
_cell.angle_alpha   90.00
_cell.angle_beta   90.00
_cell.angle_gamma   90.00
#
_symmetry.space_group_name_H-M   'P 1'
#
loop_
_entity.id
_entity.type
_entity.pdbx_description
1 polymer ?
#
loop_
_entity_poly.entity_id
_entity_poly.type
_entity_poly.pdbx_seq_one_letter_code
_entity_poly.pdbx_strand_id
1 'polypeptide(L)'
;YAQYDKLVDLGLLPFKDENFLTNGELNRPVDWVPAMKGIRMKDLPAFMRTTDPDDFMLNHLRRKIQAAKGASAILFNSFHALEHDVLQSLSSEFPPVYAVGPLQSLLEPIEAEDNETKVIGSSLWKEDPNCLAWLESFGPESVVYVNFGSITNLTNAQLVEIARG
;
A
#
# COMPACT_ATOMS: atom_id res chain seq x y z
N TYR A 1 -5.34 -6.32 -6.24
CA TYR A 1 -5.68 -5.87 -7.61
C TYR A 1 -5.85 -7.00 -8.61
N ALA A 2 -5.00 -8.03 -8.60
CA ALA A 2 -5.17 -9.21 -9.47
C ALA A 2 -6.56 -9.86 -9.38
N GLN A 3 -7.20 -9.76 -8.21
CA GLN A 3 -8.52 -10.32 -7.93
C GLN A 3 -9.70 -9.51 -8.50
N TYR A 4 -9.46 -8.42 -9.22
CA TYR A 4 -10.56 -7.57 -9.71
C TYR A 4 -11.51 -8.32 -10.64
N ASP A 5 -10.98 -8.97 -11.68
CA ASP A 5 -11.81 -9.72 -12.63
C ASP A 5 -12.63 -10.79 -11.90
N LYS A 6 -12.03 -11.45 -10.90
CA LYS A 6 -12.72 -12.40 -10.04
C LYS A 6 -13.85 -11.78 -9.21
N LEU A 7 -13.68 -10.58 -8.68
CA LEU A 7 -14.73 -9.85 -7.96
C LEU A 7 -15.91 -9.50 -8.88
N VAL A 8 -15.63 -9.15 -10.13
CA VAL A 8 -16.67 -8.89 -11.16
C VAL A 8 -17.38 -10.18 -11.54
N ASP A 9 -16.65 -11.27 -11.78
CA ASP A 9 -17.22 -12.59 -12.11
C ASP A 9 -18.14 -13.12 -11.00
N LEU A 10 -17.83 -12.80 -9.74
CA LEU A 10 -18.64 -13.14 -8.57
C LEU A 10 -19.82 -12.18 -8.35
N GLY A 11 -19.98 -11.14 -9.17
CA GLY A 11 -21.01 -10.12 -9.03
C GLY A 11 -20.86 -9.26 -7.78
N LEU A 12 -19.63 -9.12 -7.25
CA LEU A 12 -19.33 -8.33 -6.05
C LEU A 12 -18.92 -6.91 -6.37
N LEU A 13 -18.50 -6.65 -7.61
CA LEU A 13 -18.17 -5.32 -8.13
C LEU A 13 -18.70 -5.14 -9.55
N PRO A 14 -19.06 -3.89 -9.95
CA PRO A 14 -19.25 -2.75 -9.05
C PRO A 14 -20.42 -3.01 -8.08
N PHE A 15 -20.48 -2.25 -6.98
CA PHE A 15 -21.60 -2.35 -6.06
C PHE A 15 -22.90 -1.89 -6.72
N LYS A 16 -24.03 -2.45 -6.29
CA LYS A 16 -25.33 -2.15 -6.90
C LYS A 16 -25.77 -0.70 -6.67
N ASP A 17 -25.55 -0.21 -5.46
CA ASP A 17 -25.94 1.13 -5.00
C ASP A 17 -25.13 1.49 -3.74
N GLU A 18 -25.18 2.74 -3.29
CA GLU A 18 -24.39 3.25 -2.16
C GLU A 18 -24.69 2.56 -0.80
N ASN A 19 -25.73 1.71 -0.71
CA ASN A 19 -26.03 1.03 0.55
C ASN A 19 -24.92 0.07 0.98
N PHE A 20 -23.99 -0.31 0.08
CA PHE A 20 -22.82 -1.12 0.42
C PHE A 20 -22.01 -0.58 1.60
N LEU A 21 -22.07 0.75 1.84
CA LEU A 21 -21.41 1.43 2.94
C LEU A 21 -21.96 1.04 4.32
N THR A 22 -23.23 0.60 4.40
CA THR A 22 -23.93 0.36 5.67
C THR A 22 -24.59 -1.01 5.78
N ASN A 23 -24.85 -1.69 4.65
CA ASN A 23 -25.56 -2.96 4.60
C ASN A 23 -24.71 -4.19 4.98
N GLY A 24 -23.42 -4.00 5.30
CA GLY A 24 -22.50 -5.06 5.70
C GLY A 24 -21.75 -5.76 4.56
N GLU A 25 -21.98 -5.42 3.28
CA GLU A 25 -21.24 -5.99 2.14
C GLU A 25 -19.72 -5.79 2.28
N LEU A 26 -19.32 -4.66 2.83
CA LEU A 26 -17.93 -4.33 3.16
C LEU A 26 -17.27 -5.28 4.18
N ASN A 27 -18.05 -6.03 4.97
CA ASN A 27 -17.53 -7.02 5.92
C ASN A 27 -17.40 -8.42 5.30
N ARG A 28 -17.85 -8.63 4.05
CA ARG A 28 -17.73 -9.92 3.38
C ARG A 28 -16.25 -10.33 3.27
N PRO A 29 -15.88 -11.56 3.63
CA PRO A 29 -14.51 -12.04 3.52
C PRO A 29 -14.10 -12.26 2.05
N VAL A 30 -12.81 -12.12 1.78
CA VAL A 30 -12.14 -12.49 0.53
C VAL A 30 -11.48 -13.85 0.75
N ASP A 31 -12.25 -14.94 0.59
CA ASP A 31 -11.87 -16.29 1.00
C ASP A 31 -11.43 -17.21 -0.16
N TRP A 32 -11.55 -16.76 -1.42
CA TRP A 32 -11.09 -17.51 -2.59
C TRP A 32 -9.59 -17.37 -2.88
N VAL A 33 -8.87 -16.53 -2.12
CA VAL A 33 -7.41 -16.39 -2.22
C VAL A 33 -6.78 -16.81 -0.90
N PRO A 34 -6.10 -17.96 -0.82
CA PRO A 34 -5.49 -18.43 0.42
C PRO A 34 -4.55 -17.42 1.08
N ALA A 35 -3.77 -16.69 0.28
CA ALA A 35 -2.84 -15.66 0.74
C ALA A 35 -3.53 -14.39 1.31
N MET A 36 -4.85 -14.24 1.15
CA MET A 36 -5.63 -13.10 1.67
C MET A 36 -6.49 -13.49 2.88
N LYS A 37 -6.06 -14.49 3.65
CA LYS A 37 -6.79 -14.93 4.84
C LYS A 37 -7.07 -13.78 5.81
N GLY A 38 -8.34 -13.61 6.18
CA GLY A 38 -8.77 -12.57 7.13
C GLY A 38 -9.03 -11.20 6.49
N ILE A 39 -8.76 -11.04 5.19
CA ILE A 39 -9.09 -9.83 4.43
C ILE A 39 -10.58 -9.79 4.11
N ARG A 40 -11.20 -8.62 4.23
CA ARG A 40 -12.59 -8.35 3.85
C ARG A 40 -12.65 -7.35 2.72
N MET A 41 -13.84 -7.17 2.13
CA MET A 41 -14.08 -6.18 1.09
C MET A 41 -13.64 -4.75 1.48
N LYS A 42 -13.78 -4.35 2.75
CA LYS A 42 -13.30 -3.04 3.25
C LYS A 42 -11.80 -2.94 3.47
N ASP A 43 -11.08 -4.04 3.44
CA ASP A 43 -9.62 -4.04 3.54
C ASP A 43 -9.00 -3.95 2.12
N LEU A 44 -9.84 -4.09 1.07
CA LEU A 44 -9.45 -3.78 -0.30
C LEU A 44 -9.35 -2.25 -0.53
N PRO A 45 -8.52 -1.83 -1.49
CA PRO A 45 -8.31 -0.44 -1.86
C PRO A 45 -9.61 0.33 -2.11
N ALA A 46 -9.72 1.52 -1.53
CA ALA A 46 -10.98 2.26 -1.44
C ALA A 46 -11.59 2.62 -2.81
N PHE A 47 -10.77 2.84 -3.84
CA PHE A 47 -11.26 3.12 -5.20
C PHE A 47 -11.94 1.92 -5.87
N MET A 48 -11.84 0.71 -5.30
CA MET A 48 -12.65 -0.43 -5.75
C MET A 48 -14.11 -0.32 -5.27
N ARG A 49 -14.40 0.60 -4.34
CA ARG A 49 -15.73 0.82 -3.74
C ARG A 49 -16.53 1.80 -4.56
N THR A 50 -16.91 1.36 -5.75
CA THR A 50 -17.68 2.16 -6.70
C THR A 50 -18.94 1.43 -7.14
N THR A 51 -19.96 2.20 -7.49
CA THR A 51 -21.18 1.74 -8.17
C THR A 51 -21.10 1.97 -9.68
N ASP A 52 -20.07 2.67 -10.15
CA ASP A 52 -19.86 2.99 -11.56
C ASP A 52 -19.06 1.85 -12.24
N PRO A 53 -19.65 1.12 -13.21
CA PRO A 53 -18.93 0.11 -13.98
C PRO A 53 -17.78 0.71 -14.82
N ASP A 54 -17.84 2.00 -15.14
CA ASP A 54 -16.86 2.71 -15.95
C ASP A 54 -15.86 3.53 -15.11
N ASP A 55 -15.81 3.31 -13.79
CA ASP A 55 -14.91 4.03 -12.87
C ASP A 55 -13.47 4.10 -13.40
N PHE A 56 -12.95 5.32 -13.50
CA PHE A 56 -11.67 5.58 -14.13
C PHE A 56 -10.51 4.87 -13.41
N MET A 57 -10.44 4.96 -12.08
CA MET A 57 -9.32 4.42 -11.30
C MET A 57 -9.34 2.90 -11.35
N LEU A 58 -10.52 2.31 -11.24
CA LEU A 58 -10.74 0.89 -11.34
C LEU A 58 -10.30 0.34 -12.71
N ASN A 59 -10.79 0.95 -13.79
CA ASN A 59 -10.45 0.54 -15.15
C ASN A 59 -8.98 0.81 -15.51
N HIS A 60 -8.40 1.89 -14.98
CA HIS A 60 -6.98 2.18 -15.15
C HIS A 60 -6.11 1.08 -14.53
N LEU A 61 -6.38 0.71 -13.27
CA LEU A 61 -5.60 -0.30 -12.57
C LEU A 61 -5.79 -1.69 -13.15
N ARG A 62 -7.01 -2.05 -13.57
CA ARG A 62 -7.26 -3.29 -14.30
C ARG A 62 -6.34 -3.42 -15.51
N ARG A 63 -6.25 -2.38 -16.35
CA ARG A 63 -5.36 -2.36 -17.52
C ARG A 63 -3.89 -2.48 -17.12
N LYS A 64 -3.46 -1.79 -16.07
CA LYS A 64 -2.07 -1.86 -15.58
C LYS A 64 -1.71 -3.26 -15.09
N ILE A 65 -2.60 -3.94 -14.38
CA ILE A 65 -2.39 -5.32 -13.92
C ILE A 65 -2.33 -6.30 -15.09
N GLN A 66 -3.22 -6.16 -16.07
CA GLN A 66 -3.15 -7.00 -17.27
C GLN A 66 -1.84 -6.77 -18.05
N ALA A 67 -1.39 -5.52 -18.17
CA ALA A 67 -0.09 -5.23 -18.77
C ALA A 67 1.09 -5.81 -17.98
N ALA A 68 1.01 -5.84 -16.65
CA ALA A 68 2.06 -6.41 -15.79
C ALA A 68 2.29 -7.91 -16.04
N LYS A 69 1.30 -8.64 -16.56
CA LYS A 69 1.46 -10.05 -16.96
C LYS A 69 2.42 -10.23 -18.15
N GLY A 70 2.65 -9.17 -18.93
CA GLY A 70 3.61 -9.15 -20.04
C GLY A 70 5.00 -8.62 -19.65
N ALA A 71 5.25 -8.30 -18.38
CA ALA A 71 6.56 -7.82 -17.93
C ALA A 71 7.61 -8.95 -17.94
N SER A 72 8.89 -8.60 -18.02
CA SER A 72 9.97 -9.59 -17.87
C SER A 72 10.10 -10.11 -16.43
N ALA A 73 9.79 -9.25 -15.46
CA ALA A 73 9.78 -9.53 -14.04
C ALA A 73 8.99 -8.44 -13.29
N ILE A 74 8.60 -8.73 -12.05
CA ILE A 74 7.98 -7.75 -11.13
C ILE A 74 8.84 -7.65 -9.88
N LEU A 75 9.26 -6.44 -9.54
CA LEU A 75 10.04 -6.15 -8.35
C LEU A 75 9.13 -5.56 -7.27
N PHE A 76 9.16 -6.13 -6.07
CA PHE A 76 8.49 -5.61 -4.89
C PHE A 76 9.51 -5.08 -3.90
N ASN A 77 9.27 -3.87 -3.39
CA ASN A 77 9.95 -3.35 -2.20
C ASN A 77 9.36 -4.01 -0.95
N SER A 78 9.69 -5.29 -0.78
CA SER A 78 9.25 -6.16 0.32
C SER A 78 10.29 -7.28 0.47
N PHE A 79 10.13 -8.16 1.45
CA PHE A 79 11.01 -9.30 1.67
C PHE A 79 10.22 -10.58 1.96
N HIS A 80 10.84 -11.71 1.66
CA HIS A 80 10.17 -13.01 1.66
C HIS A 80 9.57 -13.41 3.01
N ALA A 81 10.25 -13.10 4.13
CA ALA A 81 9.75 -13.43 5.46
C ALA A 81 8.48 -12.63 5.85
N LEU A 82 8.23 -11.48 5.23
CA LEU A 82 7.03 -10.67 5.48
C LEU A 82 5.82 -11.16 4.66
N GLU A 83 6.04 -11.50 3.40
CA GLU A 83 4.96 -11.71 2.42
C GLU A 83 5.04 -13.07 1.68
N HIS A 84 5.57 -14.11 2.31
CA HIS A 84 5.81 -15.42 1.68
C HIS A 84 4.62 -15.94 0.86
N ASP A 85 3.46 -16.10 1.51
CA ASP A 85 2.26 -16.67 0.88
C ASP A 85 1.75 -15.79 -0.27
N VAL A 86 1.87 -14.46 -0.14
CA VAL A 86 1.46 -13.49 -1.16
C VAL A 86 2.37 -13.58 -2.38
N LEU A 87 3.69 -13.60 -2.16
CA LEU A 87 4.69 -13.73 -3.23
C LEU A 87 4.55 -15.07 -3.96
N GLN A 88 4.32 -16.17 -3.24
CA GLN A 88 4.05 -17.47 -3.84
C GLN A 88 2.77 -17.45 -4.67
N SER A 89 1.69 -16.85 -4.15
CA SER A 89 0.44 -16.70 -4.89
C SER A 89 0.61 -15.89 -6.17
N LEU A 90 1.33 -14.76 -6.10
CA LEU A 90 1.59 -13.92 -7.27
C LEU A 90 2.47 -14.62 -8.31
N SER A 91 3.46 -15.40 -7.88
CA SER A 91 4.35 -16.14 -8.77
C SER A 91 3.62 -17.21 -9.61
N SER A 92 2.40 -17.57 -9.24
CA SER A 92 1.56 -18.50 -10.01
C SER A 92 0.81 -17.84 -11.18
N GLU A 93 0.64 -16.50 -11.13
CA GLU A 93 -0.18 -15.74 -12.08
C GLU A 93 0.64 -14.73 -12.91
N PHE A 94 1.80 -14.30 -12.41
CA PHE A 94 2.63 -13.26 -12.99
C PHE A 94 4.01 -13.80 -13.43
N PRO A 95 4.73 -13.04 -14.27
CA PRO A 95 6.16 -13.26 -14.53
C PRO A 95 6.98 -13.31 -13.23
N PRO A 96 8.27 -13.72 -13.28
CA PRO A 96 9.12 -13.84 -12.11
C PRO A 96 8.99 -12.65 -11.14
N VAL A 97 8.60 -12.96 -9.91
CA VAL A 97 8.38 -11.99 -8.85
C VAL A 97 9.57 -12.00 -7.89
N TYR A 98 10.15 -10.83 -7.65
CA TYR A 98 11.29 -10.68 -6.74
C TYR A 98 10.98 -9.68 -5.63
N ALA A 99 11.14 -10.13 -4.39
CA ALA A 99 11.12 -9.27 -3.22
C ALA A 99 12.56 -8.76 -2.98
N VAL A 100 12.79 -7.49 -3.29
CA VAL A 100 14.13 -6.85 -3.27
C VAL A 100 14.25 -5.78 -2.19
N GLY A 101 13.35 -5.77 -1.23
CA GLY A 101 13.30 -4.79 -0.15
C GLY A 101 13.75 -5.34 1.21
N PRO A 102 13.65 -4.51 2.26
CA PRO A 102 13.33 -3.07 2.18
C PRO A 102 14.47 -2.29 1.50
N LEU A 103 14.13 -1.45 0.52
CA LEU A 103 15.11 -0.69 -0.26
C LEU A 103 16.02 0.16 0.64
N GLN A 104 15.51 0.68 1.75
CA GLN A 104 16.27 1.46 2.72
C GLN A 104 17.49 0.69 3.25
N SER A 105 17.31 -0.58 3.63
CA SER A 105 18.42 -1.41 4.13
C SER A 105 19.43 -1.78 3.06
N LEU A 106 19.07 -1.71 1.78
CA LEU A 106 20.01 -1.89 0.67
C LEU A 106 20.84 -0.63 0.38
N LEU A 107 20.32 0.56 0.74
CA LEU A 107 20.98 1.84 0.50
C LEU A 107 22.02 2.16 1.59
N GLU A 108 21.79 1.74 2.84
CA GLU A 108 22.70 2.03 3.97
C GLU A 108 24.19 1.70 3.68
N PRO A 109 24.57 0.54 3.11
CA PRO A 109 25.96 0.25 2.80
C PRO A 109 26.50 1.05 1.60
N ILE A 110 25.64 1.38 0.63
CA ILE A 110 26.01 2.10 -0.60
C ILE A 110 26.33 3.56 -0.27
N GLU A 111 25.49 4.19 0.54
CA GLU A 111 25.70 5.56 1.01
C GLU A 111 26.95 5.66 1.92
N ALA A 112 27.36 4.58 2.59
CA ALA A 112 28.58 4.58 3.38
C ALA A 112 29.85 4.56 2.51
N GLU A 113 29.79 3.97 1.31
CA GLU A 113 30.95 3.73 0.44
C GLU A 113 31.11 4.76 -0.70
N ASP A 114 30.01 5.33 -1.20
CA ASP A 114 30.02 6.23 -2.36
C ASP A 114 29.41 7.61 -2.04
N ASN A 115 30.26 8.65 -2.02
CA ASN A 115 29.82 10.02 -1.76
C ASN A 115 28.98 10.63 -2.89
N GLU A 116 29.00 10.10 -4.11
CA GLU A 116 28.14 10.59 -5.21
C GLU A 116 26.69 10.12 -5.03
N THR A 117 26.47 8.92 -4.49
CA THR A 117 25.10 8.41 -4.21
C THR A 117 24.42 9.14 -3.05
N LYS A 118 25.18 9.69 -2.09
CA LYS A 118 24.64 10.61 -1.06
C LYS A 118 23.94 11.85 -1.63
N VAL A 119 24.27 12.24 -2.86
CA VAL A 119 23.66 13.40 -3.54
C VAL A 119 22.25 13.05 -4.04
N ILE A 120 21.97 11.76 -4.29
CA ILE A 120 20.65 11.24 -4.67
C ILE A 120 19.89 10.91 -3.38
N GLY A 121 19.54 11.94 -2.61
CA GLY A 121 18.78 11.77 -1.37
C GLY A 121 17.47 10.99 -1.59
N SER A 122 17.06 10.22 -0.59
CA SER A 122 15.81 9.44 -0.63
C SER A 122 14.54 10.30 -0.49
N SER A 123 14.71 11.57 -0.09
CA SER A 123 13.64 12.55 0.08
C SER A 123 13.52 13.50 -1.11
N LEU A 124 12.28 13.80 -1.52
CA LEU A 124 11.97 14.85 -2.49
C LEU A 124 12.10 16.27 -1.91
N TRP A 125 12.28 16.39 -0.59
CA TRP A 125 12.34 17.64 0.14
C TRP A 125 13.63 17.74 0.95
N LYS A 126 14.11 18.97 1.14
CA LYS A 126 15.22 19.23 2.07
C LYS A 126 14.82 18.79 3.48
N GLU A 127 15.67 17.96 4.07
CA GLU A 127 15.46 17.45 5.42
C GLU A 127 15.67 18.54 6.47
N ASP A 128 14.86 18.49 7.53
CA ASP A 128 14.98 19.38 8.69
C ASP A 128 15.71 18.65 9.84
N PRO A 129 16.97 18.99 10.14
CA PRO A 129 17.72 18.33 11.20
C PRO A 129 17.21 18.67 12.61
N ASN A 130 16.40 19.72 12.78
CA ASN A 130 15.95 20.16 14.10
C ASN A 130 15.05 19.13 14.79
N CYS A 131 14.27 18.36 14.02
CA CYS A 131 13.41 17.29 14.56
C CYS A 131 14.21 16.20 15.27
N LEU A 132 15.43 15.90 14.79
CA LEU A 132 16.31 14.90 15.40
C LEU A 132 16.88 15.43 16.72
N ALA A 133 17.36 16.67 16.75
CA ALA A 133 17.82 17.31 17.98
C ALA A 133 16.71 17.41 19.05
N TRP A 134 15.46 17.64 18.64
CA TRP A 134 14.31 17.58 19.53
C TRP A 134 14.08 16.17 20.08
N LEU A 135 14.15 15.14 19.23
CA LEU A 135 13.96 13.74 19.60
C LEU A 135 15.01 13.25 20.62
N GLU A 136 16.26 13.69 20.48
CA GLU A 136 17.37 13.37 21.39
C GLU A 136 17.15 13.86 22.83
N SER A 137 16.24 14.82 23.05
CA SER A 137 15.93 15.34 24.38
C SER A 137 14.96 14.46 25.20
N PHE A 138 14.41 13.40 24.61
CA PHE A 138 13.44 12.50 25.25
C PHE A 138 14.04 11.13 25.56
N GLY A 139 13.45 10.43 26.53
CA GLY A 139 13.86 9.06 26.87
C GLY A 139 13.52 8.06 25.75
N PRO A 140 14.19 6.90 25.70
CA PRO A 140 13.85 5.84 24.76
C PRO A 140 12.36 5.48 24.84
N GLU A 141 11.74 5.21 23.68
CA GLU A 141 10.36 4.74 23.57
C GLU A 141 9.29 5.68 24.19
N SER A 142 9.63 6.94 24.45
CA SER A 142 8.71 7.91 25.09
C SER A 142 8.01 8.87 24.11
N VAL A 143 8.38 8.85 22.83
CA VAL A 143 7.84 9.72 21.78
C VAL A 143 7.04 8.90 20.79
N VAL A 144 5.85 9.41 20.42
CA VAL A 144 5.01 8.82 19.37
C VAL A 144 5.25 9.56 18.06
N TYR A 145 5.64 8.83 17.01
CA TYR A 145 5.75 9.37 15.66
C TYR A 145 4.39 9.35 14.95
N VAL A 146 3.96 10.51 14.43
CA VAL A 146 2.70 10.64 13.68
C VAL A 146 3.00 11.27 12.32
N ASN A 147 2.70 10.54 11.24
CA ASN A 147 2.80 11.04 9.87
C ASN A 147 1.76 10.33 8.98
N PHE A 148 0.96 11.12 8.25
CA PHE A 148 -0.10 10.62 7.36
C PHE A 148 0.29 10.63 5.87
N GLY A 149 1.56 10.92 5.56
CA GLY A 149 2.07 11.09 4.21
C GLY A 149 1.64 12.41 3.57
N SER A 150 2.05 12.62 2.32
CA SER A 150 1.83 13.88 1.59
C SER A 150 0.51 13.94 0.80
N ILE A 151 -0.16 12.80 0.61
CA ILE A 151 -1.35 12.68 -0.23
C ILE A 151 -2.64 12.80 0.60
N THR A 152 -2.58 12.45 1.88
CA THR A 152 -3.75 12.41 2.76
C THR A 152 -4.17 13.81 3.18
N ASN A 153 -5.44 14.16 2.95
CA ASN A 153 -6.05 15.37 3.47
C ASN A 153 -6.85 15.06 4.72
N LEU A 154 -6.48 15.66 5.85
CA LEU A 154 -7.24 15.59 7.09
C LEU A 154 -8.15 16.81 7.22
N THR A 155 -9.39 16.58 7.64
CA THR A 155 -10.31 17.67 7.98
C THR A 155 -9.86 18.37 9.27
N ASN A 156 -10.26 19.63 9.44
CA ASN A 156 -9.98 20.38 10.68
C ASN A 156 -10.52 19.64 11.92
N ALA A 157 -11.70 19.00 11.81
CA ALA A 157 -12.25 18.22 12.91
C ALA A 157 -11.34 17.02 13.26
N GLN A 158 -10.86 16.27 12.28
CA GLN A 158 -9.91 15.17 12.51
C GLN A 158 -8.61 15.65 13.13
N LEU A 159 -8.06 16.78 12.65
CA LEU A 159 -6.86 17.38 13.23
C LEU A 159 -7.06 17.78 14.70
N VAL A 160 -8.22 18.35 15.03
CA VAL A 160 -8.58 18.70 16.41
C VAL A 160 -8.69 17.45 17.28
N GLU A 161 -9.32 16.38 16.82
CA GLU A 161 -9.41 15.14 17.58
C GLU A 161 -8.04 14.49 17.77
N ILE A 162 -7.18 14.45 16.74
CA ILE A 162 -5.80 13.95 16.85
C ILE A 162 -5.00 14.76 17.88
N ALA A 163 -5.15 16.09 17.87
CA ALA A 163 -4.44 16.97 18.81
C ALA A 163 -4.91 16.80 20.27
N ARG A 164 -6.12 16.26 20.49
CA ARG A 164 -6.64 15.98 21.84
C ARG A 164 -6.10 14.68 22.43
N GLY A 165 -5.69 13.73 21.59
CA GLY A 165 -5.25 12.39 22.00
C GLY A 165 -6.41 11.41 22.10
#